data_AF-A0A1M3KHM8-F1
#
_entry.id   AF-A0A1M3KHM8-F1
#
_cell.length_a   1.000
_cell.length_b   1.000
_cell.length_c   1.000
_cell.angle_alpha   90.00
_cell.angle_beta   90.00
_cell.angle_gamma   90.00
#
_symmetry.space_group_name_H-M   'P 1'
#
loop_
_entity.id
_entity.type
_entity.pdbx_description
1 polymer ?
#
loop_
_entity_poly.entity_id
_entity_poly.type
_entity_poly.pdbx_seq_one_letter_code
_entity_poly.pdbx_strand_id
1 'polypeptide(L)' 'MKFNDFLPSLKIITKNENEKPNQVVEIRFKATCPKCKKGKFDYDGLLNLVCQNCGFTSAGCFT' A
#
# COMPACT_ATOMS: atom_id res chain seq x y z
N MET A 1 3.85 38.35 16.91
CA MET A 1 2.75 37.52 16.41
C MET A 1 3.18 36.88 15.10
N LYS A 2 3.25 35.55 15.01
CA LYS A 2 3.51 34.80 13.77
C LYS A 2 2.46 33.70 13.63
N PHE A 3 2.06 33.47 12.38
CA PHE A 3 0.71 33.14 11.94
C PHE A 3 0.68 31.71 11.36
N ASN A 4 1.15 30.72 12.12
CA ASN A 4 1.48 29.40 11.56
C ASN A 4 1.05 28.21 12.45
N ASP A 5 -0.12 28.32 13.09
CA ASP A 5 -0.72 27.29 13.95
C ASP A 5 -1.55 26.22 13.20
N PHE A 6 -1.28 25.94 11.92
CA PHE A 6 -1.98 24.87 11.20
C PHE A 6 -1.00 23.85 10.60
N LEU A 7 -0.50 22.96 11.46
CA LEU A 7 -0.14 21.59 11.06
C LEU A 7 -1.44 20.77 11.03
N PRO A 8 -1.73 20.07 9.92
CA PRO A 8 -1.47 18.63 9.99
C PRO A 8 -1.05 18.08 8.62
N SER A 9 0.16 17.55 8.51
CA SER A 9 0.48 16.35 7.72
C SER A 9 1.99 16.18 7.71
N LEU A 10 2.40 15.03 8.26
CA LEU A 10 3.72 14.43 8.22
C LEU A 10 4.73 15.10 7.28
N LYS A 11 5.73 15.75 7.87
CA LYS A 11 7.08 15.73 7.32
C LYS A 11 7.66 14.33 7.54
N ILE A 12 7.73 13.52 6.50
CA ILE A 12 8.80 12.52 6.37
C ILE A 12 9.46 12.74 5.00
N ILE A 13 10.66 13.28 5.08
CA ILE A 13 11.60 13.52 3.98
C ILE A 13 12.30 12.19 3.68
N THR A 14 12.36 11.75 2.42
CA THR A 14 13.59 11.20 1.81
C THR A 14 13.42 11.11 0.30
N LYS A 15 14.06 12.01 -0.46
CA LYS A 15 14.40 11.76 -1.87
C LYS A 15 15.72 10.98 -1.86
N ASN A 16 15.69 9.71 -2.25
CA ASN A 16 16.90 8.93 -2.49
C ASN A 16 16.85 8.41 -3.94
N GLU A 17 17.78 8.90 -4.75
CA GLU A 17 17.97 8.53 -6.15
C GLU A 17 18.69 7.18 -6.24
N ASN A 18 17.96 6.06 -6.25
CA ASN A 18 18.37 4.74 -6.80
C ASN A 18 17.22 3.71 -6.71
N GLU A 19 16.11 3.96 -7.40
CA GLU A 19 14.96 3.04 -7.38
C GLU A 19 14.71 2.44 -8.77
N LYS A 20 15.13 1.17 -8.93
CA LYS A 20 14.73 0.25 -10.01
C LYS A 20 13.22 0.40 -10.24
N PRO A 21 12.69 0.51 -11.48
CA PRO A 21 11.32 0.94 -11.74
C PRO A 21 10.35 0.23 -10.81
N ASN A 22 9.88 0.99 -9.81
CA ASN A 22 9.02 0.54 -8.75
C ASN A 22 7.66 0.32 -9.41
N GLN A 23 7.48 -0.87 -10.01
CA GLN A 23 6.23 -1.23 -10.63
C GLN A 23 5.21 -1.26 -9.51
N VAL A 24 4.38 -0.23 -9.47
CA VAL A 24 3.19 -0.17 -8.62
C VAL A 24 2.31 -1.32 -9.10
N VAL A 25 2.47 -2.49 -8.50
CA VAL A 25 1.66 -3.65 -8.80
C VAL A 25 0.28 -3.33 -8.25
N GLU A 26 -0.61 -2.90 -9.13
CA GLU A 26 -2.01 -2.70 -8.79
C GLU A 26 -2.60 -4.06 -8.42
N ILE A 27 -2.83 -4.27 -7.13
CA ILE A 27 -3.38 -5.51 -6.62
C ILE A 27 -4.89 -5.45 -6.76
N ARG A 28 -5.47 -6.41 -7.47
CA ARG A 28 -6.91 -6.51 -7.72
C ARG A 28 -7.50 -7.74 -7.02
N PHE A 29 -8.81 -7.70 -6.77
CA PHE A 29 -9.58 -8.84 -6.28
C PHE A 29 -9.37 -10.07 -7.18
N LYS A 30 -9.21 -11.26 -6.58
CA LYS A 30 -8.87 -12.54 -7.23
C LYS A 30 -7.55 -12.58 -8.00
N ALA A 31 -6.73 -11.52 -8.00
CA ALA A 31 -5.40 -11.55 -8.59
C ALA A 31 -4.48 -12.52 -7.83
N THR A 32 -3.50 -13.09 -8.54
CA THR A 32 -2.49 -13.97 -7.95
C THR A 32 -1.54 -13.17 -7.07
N CYS A 33 -1.25 -13.68 -5.88
CA CYS A 33 -0.35 -13.02 -4.94
C CYS A 33 1.09 -12.97 -5.48
N PRO A 34 1.73 -11.79 -5.60
CA PRO A 34 3.11 -11.70 -6.07
C PRO A 34 4.12 -12.28 -5.06
N LYS A 35 3.75 -12.31 -3.76
CA LYS A 35 4.62 -12.81 -2.68
C LYS A 35 4.68 -14.34 -2.67
N CYS A 36 3.53 -15.01 -2.63
CA CYS A 36 3.50 -16.48 -2.52
C CYS A 36 3.24 -17.20 -3.86
N LYS A 37 2.80 -16.49 -4.90
CA LYS A 37 2.48 -17.00 -6.26
C LYS A 37 1.48 -18.18 -6.29
N LYS A 38 0.82 -18.47 -5.17
CA LYS A 38 -0.10 -19.59 -4.99
C LYS A 38 -1.49 -19.11 -4.59
N GLY A 39 -1.56 -18.21 -3.62
CA GLY A 39 -2.81 -17.65 -3.13
C GLY A 39 -3.36 -16.55 -4.04
N LYS A 40 -4.66 -16.30 -3.90
CA LYS A 40 -5.35 -15.17 -4.51
C LYS A 40 -5.68 -14.13 -3.45
N PHE A 41 -5.83 -12.88 -3.87
CA PHE A 41 -6.35 -11.83 -3.00
C PHE A 41 -7.87 -11.91 -2.89
N ASP A 42 -8.35 -11.77 -1.66
CA ASP A 42 -9.75 -11.65 -1.31
C ASP A 42 -9.93 -10.51 -0.31
N TYR A 43 -11.16 -10.05 -0.12
CA TYR A 43 -11.44 -9.02 0.88
C TYR A 43 -11.52 -9.64 2.27
N ASP A 44 -10.91 -8.97 3.26
CA ASP A 44 -10.99 -9.35 4.67
C ASP A 44 -12.28 -8.91 5.37
N GLY A 45 -13.21 -8.28 4.63
CA GLY A 45 -14.43 -7.66 5.16
C GLY A 45 -14.25 -6.22 5.63
N LEU A 46 -13.01 -5.71 5.70
CA LEU A 46 -12.66 -4.33 6.02
C LEU A 46 -12.16 -3.56 4.79
N LEU A 47 -12.50 -4.06 3.59
CA LEU A 47 -12.06 -3.53 2.29
C LEU A 47 -10.55 -3.64 2.01
N ASN A 48 -9.79 -4.41 2.80
CA ASN A 48 -8.40 -4.69 2.48
C ASN A 48 -8.30 -5.93 1.60
N LEU A 49 -7.48 -5.85 0.56
CA LEU A 49 -7.15 -7.03 -0.25
C LEU A 49 -6.05 -7.82 0.46
N VAL A 50 -6.40 -9.03 0.91
CA VAL A 50 -5.53 -9.94 1.66
C VAL A 50 -5.38 -11.26 0.92
N CYS A 51 -4.15 -11.75 0.82
CA CYS A 51 -3.89 -13.08 0.28
C CYS A 51 -4.24 -14.16 1.32
N GLN A 52 -5.22 -15.00 1.01
CA GLN A 52 -5.65 -16.08 1.91
C GLN A 52 -4.60 -17.19 2.16
N ASN A 53 -3.54 -17.25 1.35
CA ASN A 53 -2.47 -18.25 1.52
C ASN A 53 -1.30 -17.77 2.37
N CYS A 54 -1.00 -16.47 2.40
CA CYS A 54 0.20 -15.96 3.08
C CYS A 54 -0.01 -14.70 3.91
N GLY A 55 -1.24 -14.19 4.00
CA GLY A 55 -1.60 -12.99 4.78
C GLY A 55 -1.04 -11.68 4.22
N PHE A 56 -0.41 -11.71 3.04
CA PHE A 56 0.08 -10.48 2.41
C PHE A 56 -1.10 -9.56 2.08
N THR A 57 -1.05 -8.34 2.60
CA THR A 57 -2.13 -7.37 2.50
C THR A 57 -1.66 -6.19 1.69
N SER A 58 -2.43 -5.81 0.67
CA SER A 58 -2.30 -4.49 0.05
C SER A 58 -3.36 -3.60 0.65
N ALA A 59 -2.96 -2.76 1.59
CA ALA A 59 -3.75 -1.63 2.01
C ALA A 59 -3.62 -0.56 0.92
N GLY A 60 -4.70 -0.32 0.16
CA GLY A 60 -4.78 0.87 -0.66
C GLY A 60 -4.80 2.08 0.27
N CYS A 61 -3.97 3.08 0.00
CA CYS A 61 -4.22 4.40 0.57
C CYS A 61 -5.48 4.92 -0.11
N PHE A 62 -6.63 4.76 0.54
CA PHE A 62 -7.87 5.36 0.06
C PHE A 62 -7.73 6.88 0.26
N THR A 63 -7.49 7.61 -0.83
CA THR A 63 -7.46 9.08 -0.88
C THR A 63 -8.87 9.65 -0.97
#